data_AF-A0A812R663-F1
#
_entry.id   AF-A0A812R663-F1
#
_cell.length_a   1.000
_cell.length_b   1.000
_cell.length_c   1.000
_cell.angle_alpha   90.00
_cell.angle_beta   90.00
_cell.angle_gamma   90.00
#
_symmetry.space_group_name_H-M   'P 1'
#
loop_
_entity.id
_entity.type
_entity.pdbx_description
1 polymer ?
#
loop_
_entity_poly.entity_id
_entity_poly.type
_entity_poly.pdbx_seq_one_letter_code
_entity_poly.pdbx_strand_id
1 'polypeptide(L)'
;MAGKNSVVYVETEPGRFEIRRVVLGHQSGDRIAIHDGINPGEKVAIKGNFLIDSQMQLAGNPSLINPEKYVAPEAEELSPEMLAALEKLPPKDKTLATAQQICPVTEMALGSMGTPPKAEVNGRTVFLCCEGCRGSLMKEPEKYLAVLDNKDSGTQSESAPDLPPIGRPMIQSLLQFCLKERLLVLLTAVSLAAFGWYCTYKVPLDAIPNVGENQVIVLTEWAGRSPKDIEDQITYPLSIGLQAVTFADGVDFYWARSRVAEQLTALGNQLPEGVTPSLGPDATALGQIYYYVLEGPPEMDLAELRSKQDFFLKYALQSVDGVAEVASIGGYLKQYQVEVDPDQLRFHDIPLSLVIDAVKASNIDVGAKTVETSGMEFIVRGRGFIGAGKTEPETIEQIENTVIQTRDGIPVRVRDLAQVQVGPSFRRGAIDLNGRETVGGVVVMRYGENPREVIQRIKSKIASLESELGGIKILGIYDRTQLIDETVATLTDALSHEILITIAVVVLFLLNVRSSLIIAITLPMAVLMSFAAMKWFH
;
A
#
# COMPACT_ATOMS: atom_id res chain seq x y z
N MET A 1 13.91 -56.45 20.33
CA MET A 1 12.54 -56.06 20.70
C MET A 1 11.74 -57.33 21.00
N ALA A 2 11.55 -57.68 22.26
CA ALA A 2 10.62 -58.76 22.63
C ALA A 2 9.46 -58.11 23.37
N GLY A 3 8.29 -58.06 22.73
CA GLY A 3 7.10 -57.39 23.25
C GLY A 3 5.86 -58.10 22.73
N LYS A 4 4.88 -58.35 23.62
CA LYS A 4 3.69 -59.16 23.33
C LYS A 4 2.69 -58.53 22.33
N ASN A 5 3.00 -57.39 21.72
CA ASN A 5 2.19 -56.75 20.69
C ASN A 5 3.10 -55.84 19.86
N SER A 6 3.67 -56.35 18.77
CA SER A 6 4.38 -55.53 17.79
C SER A 6 3.53 -55.39 16.54
N VAL A 7 3.62 -54.24 15.88
CA VAL A 7 2.87 -53.95 14.65
C VAL A 7 3.84 -54.00 13.49
N VAL A 8 3.49 -54.74 12.44
CA VAL A 8 4.26 -54.85 11.21
C VAL A 8 3.40 -54.49 10.01
N TYR A 9 4.06 -54.04 8.95
CA TYR A 9 3.44 -53.66 7.69
C TYR A 9 3.68 -54.77 6.68
N VAL A 10 2.62 -55.50 6.34
CA VAL A 10 2.68 -56.62 5.40
C VAL A 10 2.26 -56.14 4.01
N GLU A 11 3.10 -56.39 3.00
CA GLU A 11 2.80 -56.03 1.62
C GLU A 11 1.70 -56.96 1.07
N THR A 12 0.55 -56.38 0.72
CA THR A 12 -0.59 -57.11 0.14
C THR A 12 -0.58 -57.02 -1.39
N GLU A 13 -0.18 -55.87 -1.93
CA GLU A 13 0.06 -55.60 -3.35
C GLU A 13 1.35 -54.77 -3.45
N PRO A 14 2.07 -54.77 -4.60
CA PRO A 14 3.27 -53.95 -4.77
C PRO A 14 3.04 -52.48 -4.36
N GLY A 15 3.68 -52.06 -3.25
CA GLY A 15 3.55 -50.70 -2.71
C GLY A 15 2.33 -50.41 -1.81
N ARG A 16 1.48 -51.40 -1.52
CA ARG A 16 0.39 -51.29 -0.52
C ARG A 16 0.65 -52.19 0.68
N PHE A 17 0.65 -51.58 1.86
CA PHE A 17 0.95 -52.25 3.11
C PHE A 17 -0.26 -52.26 4.04
N GLU A 18 -0.59 -53.44 4.56
CA GLU A 18 -1.60 -53.62 5.59
C GLU A 18 -0.93 -53.72 6.97
N ILE A 19 -1.51 -53.06 7.96
CA ILE A 19 -1.02 -53.07 9.34
C ILE A 19 -1.52 -54.34 10.03
N ARG A 20 -0.61 -55.23 10.44
CA ARG A 20 -0.93 -56.43 11.21
C ARG A 20 -0.24 -56.45 12.56
N ARG A 21 -0.95 -56.94 13.57
CA ARG A 21 -0.37 -57.21 14.90
C ARG A 21 0.24 -58.60 14.90
N VAL A 22 1.46 -58.68 15.43
CA VAL A 22 2.24 -59.91 15.48
C VAL A 22 2.83 -60.15 16.85
N VAL A 23 3.00 -61.42 17.17
CA VAL A 23 3.64 -61.88 18.40
C VAL A 23 5.07 -62.29 18.06
N LEU A 24 6.04 -61.48 18.50
CA LEU A 24 7.45 -61.75 18.28
C LEU A 24 8.00 -62.71 19.34
N GLY A 25 8.78 -63.69 18.88
CA GLY A 25 9.54 -64.63 19.67
C GLY A 25 11.01 -64.22 19.83
N HIS A 26 11.87 -65.20 20.14
CA HIS A 26 13.29 -64.95 20.35
C HIS A 26 13.98 -64.48 19.06
N GLN A 27 14.85 -63.48 19.18
CA GLN A 27 15.70 -63.01 18.09
C GLN A 27 17.04 -63.77 18.11
N SER A 28 17.50 -64.25 16.95
CA SER A 28 18.78 -64.91 16.78
C SER A 28 19.49 -64.33 15.57
N GLY A 29 20.46 -63.43 15.81
CA GLY A 29 21.10 -62.63 14.77
C GLY A 29 20.09 -61.75 14.03
N ASP A 30 20.09 -61.83 12.70
CA ASP A 30 19.21 -61.04 11.82
C ASP A 30 17.81 -61.67 11.64
N ARG A 31 17.51 -62.75 12.36
CA ARG A 31 16.23 -63.44 12.30
C ARG A 31 15.45 -63.25 13.59
N ILE A 32 14.20 -62.83 13.48
CA ILE A 32 13.25 -62.75 14.59
C ILE A 32 12.21 -63.84 14.37
N ALA A 33 12.01 -64.72 15.35
CA ALA A 33 10.92 -65.68 15.28
C ALA A 33 9.58 -64.93 15.42
N ILE A 34 8.60 -65.27 14.59
CA ILE A 34 7.22 -64.75 14.71
C ILE A 34 6.35 -65.93 15.08
N HIS A 35 5.68 -65.85 16.23
CA HIS A 35 4.84 -66.91 16.74
C HIS A 35 3.42 -66.85 16.19
N ASP A 36 2.91 -65.65 15.89
CA ASP A 36 1.54 -65.44 15.40
C ASP A 36 1.41 -64.11 14.64
N GLY A 37 0.47 -64.05 13.70
CA GLY A 37 0.05 -62.83 12.98
C GLY A 37 0.58 -62.62 11.55
N ILE A 38 1.41 -63.52 11.00
CA ILE A 38 1.88 -63.49 9.60
C ILE A 38 2.02 -64.93 9.07
N ASN A 39 1.72 -65.15 7.78
CA ASN A 39 1.90 -66.43 7.11
C ASN A 39 3.29 -66.56 6.45
N PRO A 40 3.85 -67.77 6.32
CA PRO A 40 5.09 -68.00 5.58
C PRO A 40 5.00 -67.50 4.13
N GLY A 41 5.94 -66.65 3.72
CA GLY A 41 6.04 -66.11 2.35
C GLY A 41 5.54 -64.66 2.19
N GLU A 42 4.85 -64.10 3.20
CA GLU A 42 4.45 -62.70 3.19
C GLU A 42 5.66 -61.76 3.37
N LYS A 43 5.72 -60.67 2.59
CA LYS A 43 6.79 -59.67 2.68
C LYS A 43 6.43 -58.61 3.71
N VAL A 44 7.38 -58.29 4.58
CA VAL A 44 7.20 -57.34 5.67
C VAL A 44 8.15 -56.16 5.50
N ALA A 45 7.63 -54.93 5.57
CA ALA A 45 8.45 -53.73 5.53
C ALA A 45 9.18 -53.54 6.87
N ILE A 46 10.51 -53.58 6.82
CA ILE A 46 11.38 -53.39 8.00
C ILE A 46 11.82 -51.93 8.19
N LYS A 47 11.77 -51.12 7.12
CA LYS A 47 12.09 -49.68 7.10
C LYS A 47 11.22 -49.02 6.03
N GLY A 48 10.59 -47.90 6.36
CA GLY A 48 9.84 -47.07 5.41
C GLY A 48 10.23 -45.61 5.57
N ASN A 49 10.38 -44.91 4.45
CA ASN A 49 10.49 -43.46 4.40
C ASN A 49 9.14 -42.92 3.94
N PHE A 50 8.54 -41.99 4.68
CA PHE A 50 7.36 -41.26 4.25
C PHE A 50 7.78 -39.88 3.75
N LEU A 51 7.31 -39.49 2.58
CA LEU A 51 7.43 -38.12 2.06
C LEU A 51 6.14 -37.41 2.41
N ILE A 52 6.21 -36.39 3.25
CA ILE A 52 5.09 -35.47 3.47
C ILE A 52 5.17 -34.45 2.35
N ASP A 53 4.37 -34.65 1.30
CA ASP A 53 4.18 -33.63 0.29
C ASP A 53 3.26 -32.54 0.85
N SER A 54 3.57 -31.28 0.57
CA SER A 54 2.88 -30.09 1.08
C SER A 54 1.44 -29.92 0.56
N GLN A 55 0.87 -30.94 -0.07
CA GLN A 55 -0.50 -31.00 -0.60
C GLN A 55 -1.52 -31.69 0.32
N MET A 56 -1.17 -32.13 1.54
CA MET A 56 -2.17 -32.67 2.49
C MET A 56 -2.94 -31.61 3.31
N GLN A 57 -3.20 -30.47 2.69
CA GLN A 57 -4.39 -29.65 2.93
C GLN A 57 -4.95 -29.27 1.56
N LEU A 58 -5.97 -29.98 1.09
CA LEU A 58 -6.98 -29.54 0.11
C LEU A 58 -7.92 -30.71 -0.22
N ALA A 59 -8.79 -31.05 0.74
CA ALA A 59 -10.07 -31.69 0.46
C ALA A 59 -11.19 -30.86 1.10
N GLY A 60 -11.20 -29.57 0.74
CA GLY A 60 -12.37 -28.69 0.90
C GLY A 60 -12.96 -28.49 -0.49
N ASN A 61 -14.22 -28.89 -0.66
CA ASN A 61 -14.94 -28.81 -1.93
C ASN A 61 -14.85 -27.39 -2.54
N PRO A 62 -14.51 -27.24 -3.83
CA PRO A 62 -14.67 -25.97 -4.52
C PRO A 62 -16.16 -25.60 -4.60
N SER A 63 -16.45 -24.33 -4.32
CA SER A 63 -17.78 -23.74 -4.42
C SER A 63 -18.33 -23.85 -5.85
N LEU A 64 -19.47 -24.51 -5.99
CA LEU A 64 -20.36 -24.39 -7.14
C LEU A 64 -21.03 -23.02 -7.10
N ILE A 65 -20.35 -21.98 -7.59
CA ILE A 65 -20.87 -20.72 -8.13
C ILE A 65 -19.66 -20.05 -8.79
N ASN A 66 -19.49 -20.28 -10.10
CA ASN A 66 -18.79 -19.36 -10.97
C ASN A 66 -19.75 -19.07 -12.15
N PRO A 67 -20.53 -17.98 -12.10
CA PRO A 67 -21.22 -17.48 -13.25
C PRO A 67 -20.42 -16.29 -13.78
N GLU A 68 -19.28 -16.54 -14.41
CA GLU A 68 -18.91 -15.75 -15.59
C GLU A 68 -19.94 -16.05 -16.69
N LYS A 69 -21.16 -15.54 -16.49
CA LYS A 69 -22.18 -15.43 -17.52
C LYS A 69 -21.85 -14.18 -18.30
N TYR A 70 -21.16 -14.42 -19.41
CA TYR A 70 -21.63 -14.03 -20.74
C TYR A 70 -22.37 -12.68 -20.78
N VAL A 71 -21.63 -11.64 -21.19
CA VAL A 71 -22.17 -10.35 -21.61
C VAL A 71 -23.02 -10.56 -22.86
N ALA A 72 -24.28 -10.14 -22.82
CA ALA A 72 -25.14 -10.13 -24.01
C ALA A 72 -24.62 -9.08 -25.01
N PRO A 73 -24.42 -9.41 -26.29
CA PRO A 73 -24.19 -8.39 -27.30
C PRO A 73 -25.51 -7.70 -27.66
N GLU A 74 -25.45 -6.37 -27.69
CA GLU A 74 -26.46 -5.51 -28.28
C GLU A 74 -26.60 -5.79 -29.78
N ALA A 75 -27.77 -5.44 -30.31
CA ALA A 75 -28.24 -5.79 -31.63
C ALA A 75 -27.33 -5.28 -32.76
N GLU A 76 -26.70 -6.19 -33.51
CA GLU A 76 -26.24 -5.89 -34.87
C GLU A 76 -26.00 -7.15 -35.71
N GLU A 77 -26.57 -7.12 -36.93
CA GLU A 77 -26.38 -7.98 -38.10
C GLU A 77 -26.62 -9.51 -37.98
N LEU A 78 -27.48 -10.04 -38.86
CA LEU A 78 -27.70 -11.49 -38.98
C LEU A 78 -26.37 -12.18 -39.28
N SER A 79 -25.94 -13.09 -38.40
CA SER A 79 -24.74 -13.89 -38.63
C SER A 79 -24.85 -14.73 -39.92
N PRO A 80 -23.73 -15.05 -40.59
CA PRO A 80 -23.72 -15.86 -41.81
C PRO A 80 -24.46 -17.20 -41.69
N GLU A 81 -24.46 -17.80 -40.50
CA GLU A 81 -25.16 -19.06 -40.21
C GLU A 81 -26.69 -18.90 -40.23
N MET A 82 -27.19 -17.75 -39.78
CA MET A 82 -28.62 -17.43 -39.80
C MET A 82 -29.13 -17.22 -41.23
N LEU A 83 -28.32 -16.58 -42.08
CA LEU A 83 -28.62 -16.42 -43.50
C LEU A 83 -28.68 -17.78 -44.22
N ALA A 84 -27.74 -18.67 -43.93
CA ALA A 84 -27.72 -20.03 -44.48
C ALA A 84 -28.94 -20.88 -44.02
N ALA A 85 -29.44 -20.65 -42.79
CA ALA A 85 -30.64 -21.31 -42.31
C ALA A 85 -31.92 -20.85 -43.03
N LEU A 86 -32.00 -19.56 -43.38
CA LEU A 86 -33.11 -18.96 -44.12
C LEU A 86 -33.10 -19.34 -45.62
N GLU A 87 -31.95 -19.64 -46.19
CA GLU A 87 -31.84 -20.13 -47.58
C GLU A 87 -32.47 -21.50 -47.82
N LYS A 88 -32.65 -22.30 -46.77
CA LYS A 88 -33.29 -23.62 -46.84
C LYS A 88 -34.82 -23.53 -46.98
N LEU A 89 -35.42 -22.35 -46.84
CA LEU A 89 -36.87 -22.14 -46.98
C LEU A 89 -37.30 -21.97 -48.46
N PRO A 90 -38.53 -22.38 -48.81
CA PRO A 90 -39.11 -22.04 -50.11
C PRO A 90 -39.10 -20.52 -50.37
N PRO A 91 -38.98 -20.05 -51.62
CA PRO A 91 -38.76 -18.63 -51.92
C PRO A 91 -39.87 -17.70 -51.39
N LYS A 92 -41.12 -18.18 -51.30
CA LYS A 92 -42.25 -17.43 -50.73
C LYS A 92 -42.22 -17.35 -49.19
N ASP A 93 -41.70 -18.39 -48.55
CA ASP A 93 -41.58 -18.46 -47.09
C ASP A 93 -40.33 -17.73 -46.60
N LYS A 94 -39.26 -17.71 -47.41
CA LYS A 94 -38.02 -16.96 -47.17
C LYS A 94 -38.31 -15.46 -47.03
N THR A 95 -39.07 -14.86 -47.95
CA THR A 95 -39.38 -13.42 -47.91
C THR A 95 -40.18 -13.04 -46.66
N LEU A 96 -41.13 -13.87 -46.26
CA LEU A 96 -41.94 -13.66 -45.05
C LEU A 96 -41.10 -13.83 -43.78
N ALA A 97 -40.23 -14.84 -43.70
CA ALA A 97 -39.34 -15.06 -42.56
C ALA A 97 -38.29 -13.94 -42.42
N THR A 98 -37.73 -13.45 -43.54
CA THR A 98 -36.80 -12.32 -43.53
C THR A 98 -37.47 -11.01 -43.13
N ALA A 99 -38.74 -10.80 -43.49
CA ALA A 99 -39.51 -9.64 -43.04
C ALA A 99 -39.83 -9.69 -41.53
N GLN A 100 -40.14 -10.89 -41.01
CA GLN A 100 -40.49 -11.06 -39.60
C GLN A 100 -39.29 -10.81 -38.66
N GLN A 101 -38.08 -11.23 -39.07
CA GLN A 101 -36.78 -11.12 -38.36
C GLN A 101 -36.67 -11.77 -36.98
N ILE A 102 -37.74 -11.78 -36.16
CA ILE A 102 -37.77 -12.26 -34.78
C ILE A 102 -38.86 -13.31 -34.58
N CYS A 103 -38.63 -14.23 -33.65
CA CYS A 103 -39.62 -15.19 -33.20
C CYS A 103 -40.58 -14.52 -32.20
N PRO A 104 -41.91 -14.54 -32.37
CA PRO A 104 -42.84 -13.87 -31.46
C PRO A 104 -42.92 -14.52 -30.07
N VAL A 105 -42.48 -15.77 -29.92
CA VAL A 105 -42.53 -16.50 -28.64
C VAL A 105 -41.29 -16.26 -27.78
N THR A 106 -40.12 -16.16 -28.42
CA THR A 106 -38.82 -16.09 -27.72
C THR A 106 -38.07 -14.79 -27.96
N GLU A 107 -38.55 -13.94 -28.88
CA GLU A 107 -37.94 -12.68 -29.35
C GLU A 107 -36.53 -12.81 -29.96
N MET A 108 -35.97 -14.02 -29.95
CA MET A 108 -34.74 -14.37 -30.65
C MET A 108 -34.86 -14.20 -32.17
N ALA A 109 -33.76 -13.83 -32.81
CA ALA A 109 -33.70 -13.68 -34.25
C ALA A 109 -33.91 -15.02 -34.99
N LEU A 110 -34.69 -14.98 -36.07
CA LEU A 110 -34.98 -16.16 -36.88
C LEU A 110 -33.70 -16.67 -37.56
N GLY A 111 -33.47 -17.98 -37.51
CA GLY A 111 -32.25 -18.62 -38.02
C GLY A 111 -31.20 -18.94 -36.96
N SER A 112 -31.32 -18.39 -35.74
CA SER A 112 -30.39 -18.65 -34.62
C SER A 112 -30.40 -20.11 -34.13
N MET A 113 -31.49 -20.84 -34.41
CA MET A 113 -31.71 -22.22 -33.95
C MET A 113 -31.89 -23.21 -35.12
N GLY A 114 -31.42 -22.85 -36.33
CA GLY A 114 -31.60 -23.62 -37.56
C GLY A 114 -32.78 -23.14 -38.41
N THR A 115 -33.26 -23.98 -39.34
CA THR A 115 -34.32 -23.61 -40.30
C THR A 115 -35.65 -23.35 -39.56
N PRO A 116 -36.21 -22.13 -39.63
CA PRO A 116 -37.40 -21.77 -38.87
C PRO A 116 -38.64 -22.60 -39.25
N PRO A 117 -39.33 -23.28 -38.31
CA PRO A 117 -40.59 -23.94 -38.60
C PRO A 117 -41.72 -22.93 -38.86
N LYS A 118 -42.56 -23.26 -39.85
CA LYS A 118 -43.75 -22.50 -40.23
C LYS A 118 -44.96 -22.94 -39.39
N ALA A 119 -45.67 -21.96 -38.81
CA ALA A 119 -46.96 -22.15 -38.15
C ALA A 119 -48.02 -21.22 -38.77
N GLU A 120 -49.24 -21.72 -38.92
CA GLU A 120 -50.40 -20.93 -39.35
C GLU A 120 -51.36 -20.78 -38.16
N VAL A 121 -51.62 -19.53 -37.77
CA VAL A 121 -52.46 -19.19 -36.61
C VAL A 121 -53.33 -18.00 -36.98
N ASN A 122 -54.65 -18.11 -36.79
CA ASN A 122 -55.64 -17.07 -37.13
C ASN A 122 -55.53 -16.55 -38.58
N GLY A 123 -55.20 -17.42 -39.54
CA GLY A 123 -55.05 -17.06 -40.96
C GLY A 123 -53.76 -16.30 -41.30
N ARG A 124 -52.86 -16.08 -40.33
CA ARG A 124 -51.54 -15.46 -40.53
C ARG A 124 -50.45 -16.54 -40.50
N THR A 125 -49.53 -16.49 -41.48
CA THR A 125 -48.32 -17.33 -41.48
C THR A 125 -47.27 -16.68 -40.60
N VAL A 126 -46.73 -17.45 -39.64
CA VAL A 126 -45.73 -16.99 -38.67
C VAL A 126 -44.58 -18.00 -38.59
N PHE A 127 -43.35 -17.50 -38.50
CA PHE A 127 -42.14 -18.31 -38.35
C PHE A 127 -41.68 -18.32 -36.89
N LEU A 128 -41.25 -19.49 -36.42
CA LEU A 128 -40.80 -19.71 -35.04
C LEU A 128 -39.32 -20.09 -35.00
N CYS A 129 -38.66 -19.96 -33.84
CA CYS A 129 -37.27 -20.38 -33.69
C CYS A 129 -37.12 -21.91 -33.60
N CYS A 130 -38.10 -22.64 -33.07
CA CYS A 130 -38.09 -24.10 -32.96
C CYS A 130 -39.52 -24.67 -32.84
N GLU A 131 -39.68 -25.98 -33.09
CA GLU A 131 -40.99 -26.66 -33.00
C GLU A 131 -41.59 -26.60 -31.58
N GLY A 132 -40.76 -26.50 -30.55
CA GLY A 132 -41.21 -26.36 -29.16
C GLY A 132 -42.04 -25.10 -28.90
N CYS A 133 -41.85 -24.04 -29.69
CA CYS A 133 -42.61 -22.80 -29.55
C CYS A 133 -44.03 -22.89 -30.10
N ARG A 134 -44.34 -23.93 -30.89
CA ARG A 134 -45.67 -24.11 -31.50
C ARG A 134 -46.77 -24.27 -30.45
N GLY A 135 -46.49 -25.01 -29.37
CA GLY A 135 -47.44 -25.22 -28.29
C GLY A 135 -47.83 -23.93 -27.58
N SER A 136 -46.86 -23.06 -27.29
CA SER A 136 -47.09 -21.76 -26.64
C SER A 136 -47.88 -20.82 -27.55
N LEU A 137 -47.54 -20.77 -28.85
CA LEU A 137 -48.23 -19.95 -29.83
C LEU A 137 -49.72 -20.34 -29.99
N MET A 138 -50.03 -21.65 -29.98
CA MET A 138 -51.41 -22.14 -30.12
C MET A 138 -52.25 -21.91 -28.86
N LYS A 139 -51.61 -21.79 -27.68
CA LYS A 139 -52.30 -21.62 -26.39
C LYS A 139 -52.72 -20.17 -26.14
N GLU A 140 -51.91 -19.20 -26.52
CA GLU A 140 -52.15 -17.76 -26.34
C GLU A 140 -51.81 -16.95 -27.62
N PRO A 141 -52.55 -17.11 -28.73
CA PRO A 141 -52.16 -16.56 -30.03
C PRO A 141 -52.16 -15.02 -30.08
N GLU A 142 -53.11 -14.36 -29.43
CA GLU A 142 -53.25 -12.89 -29.46
C GLU A 142 -52.06 -12.17 -28.80
N LYS A 143 -51.54 -12.74 -27.70
CA LYS A 143 -50.42 -12.19 -26.94
C LYS A 143 -49.12 -12.16 -27.75
N TYR A 144 -48.86 -13.23 -28.49
CA TYR A 144 -47.62 -13.36 -29.27
C TYR A 144 -47.69 -12.66 -30.62
N LEU A 145 -48.87 -12.53 -31.22
CA LEU A 145 -49.05 -11.76 -32.46
C LEU A 145 -48.86 -10.24 -32.24
N ALA A 146 -49.22 -9.73 -31.06
CA ALA A 146 -49.03 -8.31 -30.71
C ALA A 146 -47.56 -7.84 -30.75
N VAL A 147 -46.60 -8.76 -30.55
CA VAL A 147 -45.16 -8.47 -30.64
C VAL A 147 -44.75 -8.11 -32.08
N LEU A 148 -45.42 -8.70 -33.07
CA LEU A 148 -45.16 -8.42 -34.49
C LEU A 148 -45.82 -7.11 -34.94
N ASP A 149 -47.00 -6.80 -34.42
CA ASP A 149 -47.76 -5.61 -34.82
C ASP A 149 -47.18 -4.30 -34.24
N ASN A 150 -46.49 -4.36 -33.10
CA ASN A 150 -45.78 -3.20 -32.52
C ASN A 150 -44.53 -2.78 -33.31
N LYS A 151 -44.06 -3.59 -34.27
CA LYS A 151 -42.89 -3.27 -35.11
C LYS A 151 -43.25 -2.42 -36.33
N ASP A 152 -44.52 -2.40 -36.73
CA ASP A 152 -45.00 -1.74 -37.96
C ASP A 152 -45.48 -0.29 -37.74
N SER A 153 -45.38 0.27 -36.52
CA SER A 153 -45.76 1.67 -36.23
C SER A 153 -44.68 2.71 -36.62
N GLY A 154 -43.83 2.38 -37.60
CA GLY A 154 -42.68 3.16 -38.02
C GLY A 154 -42.74 3.65 -39.46
N THR A 155 -43.91 4.06 -39.98
CA THR A 155 -44.01 4.77 -41.27
C THR A 155 -45.32 5.54 -41.37
N GLN A 156 -45.28 6.86 -41.15
CA GLN A 156 -46.26 7.78 -41.74
C GLN A 156 -45.52 8.89 -42.49
N SER A 157 -46.01 9.10 -43.71
CA SER A 157 -45.51 9.95 -44.77
C SER A 157 -45.62 11.45 -44.47
N GLU A 158 -44.66 12.18 -45.02
CA GLU A 158 -44.53 13.63 -45.07
C GLU A 158 -45.81 14.37 -45.52
N SER A 159 -46.22 15.33 -44.70
CA SER A 159 -46.84 16.57 -45.14
C SER A 159 -46.16 17.70 -44.37
N ALA A 160 -45.55 18.63 -45.08
CA ALA A 160 -44.68 19.67 -44.54
C ALA A 160 -45.26 20.36 -43.30
N PRO A 161 -44.65 20.20 -42.11
CA PRO A 161 -44.84 21.12 -41.00
C PRO A 161 -43.82 22.26 -41.10
N ASP A 162 -44.26 23.47 -40.79
CA ASP A 162 -43.38 24.58 -40.46
C ASP A 162 -42.25 24.08 -39.55
N LEU A 163 -41.00 24.41 -39.91
CA LEU A 163 -39.82 24.08 -39.12
C LEU A 163 -40.07 24.46 -37.64
N PRO A 164 -40.12 23.50 -36.70
CA PRO A 164 -40.13 23.85 -35.29
C PRO A 164 -38.81 24.55 -34.95
N PRO A 165 -38.78 25.50 -34.01
CA PRO A 165 -37.55 26.18 -33.64
C PRO A 165 -36.53 25.13 -33.18
N ILE A 166 -35.42 25.02 -33.90
CA ILE A 166 -34.31 24.15 -33.53
C ILE A 166 -33.70 24.71 -32.26
N GLY A 167 -34.17 24.21 -31.12
CA GLY A 167 -33.59 24.43 -29.81
C GLY A 167 -34.38 23.62 -28.80
N ARG A 168 -33.69 22.70 -28.12
CA ARG A 168 -34.29 21.96 -27.00
C ARG A 168 -34.93 23.00 -26.06
N PRO A 169 -36.23 22.89 -25.71
CA PRO A 169 -36.95 23.94 -24.95
C PRO A 169 -36.26 24.27 -23.62
N MET A 170 -35.51 23.32 -23.05
CA MET A 170 -34.69 23.50 -21.86
C MET A 170 -33.50 24.47 -22.06
N ILE A 171 -32.80 24.42 -23.20
CA ILE A 171 -31.66 25.32 -23.48
C ILE A 171 -32.19 26.73 -23.78
N GLN A 172 -33.28 26.84 -24.54
CA GLN A 172 -33.91 28.12 -24.81
C GLN A 172 -34.44 28.77 -23.52
N SER A 173 -35.06 27.97 -22.63
CA SER A 173 -35.52 28.45 -21.33
C SER A 173 -34.36 28.92 -20.43
N LEU A 174 -33.22 28.22 -20.45
CA LEU A 174 -32.02 28.63 -19.71
C LEU A 174 -31.44 29.94 -20.26
N LEU A 175 -31.33 30.07 -21.58
CA LEU A 175 -30.88 31.31 -22.22
C LEU A 175 -31.83 32.48 -21.93
N GLN A 176 -33.15 32.25 -22.01
CA GLN A 176 -34.16 33.26 -21.67
C GLN A 176 -34.06 33.67 -20.19
N PHE A 177 -33.84 32.72 -19.28
CA PHE A 177 -33.59 33.01 -17.87
C PHE A 177 -32.33 33.87 -17.69
N CYS A 178 -31.21 33.48 -18.31
CA CYS A 178 -29.95 34.22 -18.23
C CYS A 178 -30.06 35.65 -18.79
N LEU A 179 -30.83 35.86 -19.85
CA LEU A 179 -31.06 37.17 -20.45
C LEU A 179 -32.02 38.03 -19.62
N LYS A 180 -33.05 37.44 -19.01
CA LYS A 180 -34.03 38.15 -18.18
C LYS A 180 -33.42 38.57 -16.84
N GLU A 181 -32.71 37.66 -16.17
CA GLU A 181 -32.10 37.87 -14.86
C GLU A 181 -30.61 38.23 -14.97
N ARG A 182 -30.28 39.19 -15.84
CA ARG A 182 -28.89 39.59 -16.13
C ARG A 182 -28.06 39.97 -14.90
N LEU A 183 -28.71 40.58 -13.89
CA LEU A 183 -28.04 40.98 -12.65
C LEU A 183 -27.64 39.74 -11.83
N LEU A 184 -28.53 38.75 -11.75
CA LEU A 184 -28.27 37.50 -11.05
C LEU A 184 -27.12 36.76 -11.71
N VAL A 185 -27.11 36.62 -13.05
CA VAL A 185 -26.04 35.94 -13.78
C VAL A 185 -24.69 36.64 -13.57
N LEU A 186 -24.65 37.98 -13.63
CA LEU A 186 -23.42 38.74 -13.38
C LEU A 186 -22.92 38.55 -11.95
N LEU A 187 -23.82 38.58 -10.95
CA LEU A 187 -23.46 38.32 -9.56
C LEU A 187 -22.91 36.90 -9.39
N THR A 188 -23.57 35.89 -9.96
CA THR A 188 -23.09 34.51 -9.90
C THR A 188 -21.72 34.36 -10.56
N ALA A 189 -21.50 34.97 -11.73
CA ALA A 189 -20.21 34.94 -12.41
C ALA A 189 -19.10 35.60 -11.58
N VAL A 190 -19.37 36.76 -10.96
CA VAL A 190 -18.42 37.44 -10.08
C VAL A 190 -18.15 36.61 -8.81
N SER A 191 -19.17 36.03 -8.20
CA SER A 191 -19.01 35.14 -7.05
C SER A 191 -18.17 33.91 -7.39
N LEU A 192 -18.39 33.32 -8.57
CA LEU A 192 -17.64 32.16 -9.04
C LEU A 192 -16.18 32.52 -9.35
N ALA A 193 -15.93 33.69 -9.95
CA ALA A 193 -14.58 34.20 -10.17
C ALA A 193 -13.86 34.47 -8.84
N ALA A 194 -14.53 35.11 -7.88
CA ALA A 194 -13.96 35.38 -6.55
C ALA A 194 -13.66 34.08 -5.79
N PHE A 195 -14.55 33.10 -5.86
CA PHE A 195 -14.35 31.78 -5.26
C PHE A 195 -13.21 31.01 -5.94
N GLY A 196 -13.17 31.01 -7.27
CA GLY A 196 -12.06 30.42 -8.03
C GLY A 196 -10.73 31.08 -7.72
N TRP A 197 -10.70 32.41 -7.58
CA TRP A 197 -9.52 33.17 -7.18
C TRP A 197 -9.08 32.87 -5.74
N TYR A 198 -10.02 32.62 -4.83
CA TYR A 198 -9.67 32.12 -3.50
C TYR A 198 -9.06 30.71 -3.57
N CYS A 199 -9.59 29.84 -4.45
CA CYS A 199 -9.12 28.47 -4.60
C CYS A 199 -7.70 28.38 -5.16
N THR A 200 -7.26 29.32 -6.02
CA THR A 200 -5.88 29.31 -6.56
C THR A 200 -4.81 29.34 -5.47
N TYR A 201 -5.09 29.94 -4.30
CA TYR A 201 -4.17 29.97 -3.16
C TYR A 201 -4.30 28.78 -2.19
N LYS A 202 -5.37 27.99 -2.30
CA LYS A 202 -5.71 26.92 -1.34
C LYS A 202 -5.59 25.52 -1.92
N VAL A 203 -5.53 25.38 -3.23
CA VAL A 203 -5.27 24.10 -3.88
C VAL A 203 -3.80 23.72 -3.65
N PRO A 204 -3.51 22.50 -3.16
CA PRO A 204 -2.13 22.05 -2.99
C PRO A 204 -1.45 21.97 -4.36
N LEU A 205 -0.20 22.44 -4.41
CA LEU A 205 0.59 22.51 -5.63
C LEU A 205 1.85 21.68 -5.44
N ASP A 206 2.09 20.75 -6.36
CA ASP A 206 3.36 20.03 -6.48
C ASP A 206 3.79 20.06 -7.96
N ALA A 207 5.10 20.00 -8.19
CA ALA A 207 5.66 19.89 -9.53
C ALA A 207 5.48 18.49 -10.12
N ILE A 208 5.33 17.49 -9.24
CA ILE A 208 5.27 16.08 -9.63
C ILE A 208 3.95 15.51 -9.08
N PRO A 209 3.10 14.89 -9.92
CA PRO A 209 1.94 14.18 -9.41
C PRO A 209 2.40 12.99 -8.56
N ASN A 210 1.67 12.67 -7.51
CA ASN A 210 1.98 11.48 -6.72
C ASN A 210 1.72 10.21 -7.55
N VAL A 211 2.79 9.68 -8.16
CA VAL A 211 2.82 8.41 -8.90
C VAL A 211 3.31 7.25 -8.03
N GLY A 212 3.47 7.47 -6.73
CA GLY A 212 3.84 6.41 -5.80
C GLY A 212 2.70 5.41 -5.63
N GLU A 213 3.02 4.12 -5.66
CA GLU A 213 2.09 3.06 -5.31
C GLU A 213 1.62 3.24 -3.85
N ASN A 214 0.36 2.87 -3.58
CA ASN A 214 -0.15 2.83 -2.21
C ASN A 214 0.48 1.64 -1.47
N GLN A 215 1.65 1.87 -0.87
CA GLN A 215 2.43 0.86 -0.18
C GLN A 215 2.58 1.19 1.31
N VAL A 216 2.61 0.15 2.14
CA VAL A 216 2.93 0.27 3.55
C VAL A 216 4.25 -0.46 3.82
N ILE A 217 5.23 0.24 4.40
CA ILE A 217 6.53 -0.34 4.71
C ILE A 217 6.48 -0.97 6.10
N VAL A 218 7.00 -2.19 6.22
CA VAL A 218 7.22 -2.85 7.52
C VAL A 218 8.73 -3.01 7.69
N LEU A 219 9.27 -2.41 8.74
CA LEU A 219 10.68 -2.52 9.11
C LEU A 219 10.81 -3.48 10.28
N THR A 220 11.70 -4.46 10.15
CA THR A 220 11.99 -5.40 11.23
C THR A 220 13.50 -5.54 11.37
N GLU A 221 14.04 -5.10 12.51
CA GLU A 221 15.48 -5.20 12.77
C GLU A 221 15.81 -6.48 13.55
N TRP A 222 16.76 -7.27 13.05
CA TRP A 222 17.32 -8.43 13.77
C TRP A 222 18.85 -8.48 13.61
N ALA A 223 19.53 -7.82 14.53
CA ALA A 223 20.96 -7.57 14.45
C ALA A 223 21.80 -8.87 14.55
N GLY A 224 22.91 -8.90 13.81
CA GLY A 224 23.91 -9.98 13.90
C GLY A 224 23.51 -11.30 13.21
N ARG A 225 22.47 -11.28 12.37
CA ARG A 225 22.00 -12.47 11.63
C ARG A 225 22.36 -12.41 10.15
N SER A 226 22.47 -13.58 9.54
CA SER A 226 22.75 -13.66 8.11
C SER A 226 21.49 -13.28 7.29
N PRO A 227 21.64 -12.78 6.05
CA PRO A 227 20.50 -12.48 5.20
C PRO A 227 19.55 -13.69 5.00
N LYS A 228 20.11 -14.91 4.99
CA LYS A 228 19.31 -16.13 4.88
C LYS A 228 18.45 -16.38 6.12
N ASP A 229 19.01 -16.19 7.31
CA ASP A 229 18.24 -16.34 8.56
C ASP A 229 17.13 -15.28 8.66
N ILE A 230 17.42 -14.04 8.23
CA ILE A 230 16.43 -12.97 8.17
C ILE A 230 15.30 -13.34 7.20
N GLU A 231 15.64 -13.85 6.01
CA GLU A 231 14.64 -14.30 5.04
C GLU A 231 13.77 -15.41 5.62
N ASP A 232 14.37 -16.50 6.10
CA ASP A 232 13.65 -17.71 6.53
C ASP A 232 12.80 -17.47 7.79
N GLN A 233 13.24 -16.61 8.71
CA GLN A 233 12.60 -16.42 10.03
C GLN A 233 11.75 -15.14 10.16
N ILE A 234 12.01 -14.13 9.32
CA ILE A 234 11.34 -12.83 9.43
C ILE A 234 10.63 -12.49 8.12
N THR A 235 11.37 -12.30 7.03
CA THR A 235 10.81 -11.79 5.78
C THR A 235 9.76 -12.75 5.22
N TYR A 236 10.06 -14.05 5.17
CA TYR A 236 9.19 -15.06 4.58
C TYR A 236 7.87 -15.20 5.36
N PRO A 237 7.86 -15.44 6.69
CA PRO A 237 6.62 -15.47 7.47
C PRO A 237 5.81 -14.17 7.37
N LEU A 238 6.46 -13.00 7.40
CA LEU A 238 5.77 -11.72 7.26
C LEU A 238 5.17 -11.53 5.85
N SER A 239 5.90 -11.94 4.80
CA SER A 239 5.42 -11.80 3.42
C SER A 239 4.17 -12.65 3.16
N ILE A 240 4.12 -13.86 3.72
CA ILE A 240 2.96 -14.77 3.63
C ILE A 240 1.82 -14.27 4.49
N GLY A 241 2.12 -13.85 5.73
CA GLY A 241 1.10 -13.37 6.66
C GLY A 241 0.44 -12.07 6.24
N LEU A 242 1.18 -11.19 5.56
CA LEU A 242 0.67 -9.90 5.07
C LEU A 242 0.06 -9.96 3.67
N GLN A 243 0.37 -10.99 2.86
CA GLN A 243 -0.07 -11.15 1.47
C GLN A 243 0.06 -9.86 0.63
N ALA A 244 1.30 -9.49 0.28
CA ALA A 244 1.69 -8.32 -0.51
C ALA A 244 1.23 -6.95 0.06
N VAL A 245 2.19 -6.10 0.40
CA VAL A 245 1.94 -4.82 1.10
C VAL A 245 1.71 -3.63 0.15
N THR A 246 1.46 -3.93 -1.13
CA THR A 246 1.05 -2.97 -2.15
C THR A 246 -0.45 -3.09 -2.37
N PHE A 247 -1.17 -1.99 -2.18
CA PHE A 247 -2.62 -1.90 -2.28
C PHE A 247 -3.03 -1.34 -3.64
N ALA A 248 -4.24 -1.66 -4.10
CA ALA A 248 -4.82 -1.04 -5.28
C ALA A 248 -5.00 0.48 -5.08
N ASP A 249 -4.86 1.25 -6.16
CA ASP A 249 -4.83 2.73 -6.13
C ASP A 249 -6.04 3.39 -5.44
N GLY A 250 -7.21 2.73 -5.44
CA GLY A 250 -8.43 3.24 -4.81
C GLY A 250 -8.54 3.01 -3.30
N VAL A 251 -7.58 2.29 -2.69
CA VAL A 251 -7.60 2.00 -1.25
C VAL A 251 -7.11 3.22 -0.47
N ASP A 252 -7.79 3.58 0.62
CA ASP A 252 -7.33 4.64 1.51
C ASP A 252 -6.01 4.26 2.21
N PHE A 253 -5.05 5.20 2.22
CA PHE A 253 -3.72 4.99 2.78
C PHE A 253 -3.74 4.63 4.27
N TYR A 254 -4.55 5.32 5.08
CA TYR A 254 -4.59 5.07 6.53
C TYR A 254 -5.36 3.80 6.87
N TRP A 255 -6.36 3.45 6.07
CA TRP A 255 -7.03 2.16 6.15
C TRP A 255 -6.04 1.01 5.87
N ALA A 256 -5.25 1.12 4.80
CA ALA A 256 -4.21 0.14 4.47
C ALA A 256 -3.22 -0.02 5.63
N ARG A 257 -2.70 1.09 6.18
CA ARG A 257 -1.80 1.07 7.35
C ARG A 257 -2.41 0.40 8.56
N SER A 258 -3.69 0.66 8.84
CA SER A 258 -4.41 0.07 9.96
C SER A 258 -4.60 -1.44 9.78
N ARG A 259 -4.85 -1.91 8.55
CA ARG A 259 -4.92 -3.34 8.23
C ARG A 259 -3.58 -4.04 8.40
N VAL A 260 -2.49 -3.42 7.95
CA VAL A 260 -1.14 -3.97 8.17
C VAL A 260 -0.81 -3.98 9.66
N ALA A 261 -1.14 -2.92 10.42
CA ALA A 261 -0.93 -2.88 11.87
C ALA A 261 -1.65 -4.02 12.61
N GLU A 262 -2.90 -4.27 12.24
CA GLU A 262 -3.72 -5.37 12.78
C GLU A 262 -3.07 -6.73 12.51
N GLN A 263 -2.64 -6.98 11.27
CA GLN A 263 -1.98 -8.23 10.88
C GLN A 263 -0.61 -8.40 11.56
N LEU A 264 0.19 -7.34 11.67
CA LEU A 264 1.48 -7.38 12.37
C LEU A 264 1.32 -7.78 13.84
N THR A 265 0.25 -7.32 14.49
CA THR A 265 -0.05 -7.69 15.88
C THR A 265 -0.34 -9.19 16.00
N ALA A 266 -1.04 -9.78 15.03
CA ALA A 266 -1.30 -11.23 15.02
C ALA A 266 -0.04 -12.06 14.71
N LEU A 267 0.80 -11.58 13.80
CA LEU A 267 2.02 -12.26 13.34
C LEU A 267 3.19 -12.13 14.32
N GLY A 268 3.17 -11.14 15.22
CA GLY A 268 4.27 -10.90 16.17
C GLY A 268 4.65 -12.12 17.01
N ASN A 269 3.69 -13.01 17.31
CA ASN A 269 3.95 -14.24 18.08
C ASN A 269 4.71 -15.33 17.30
N GLN A 270 4.83 -15.21 15.98
CA GLN A 270 5.55 -16.16 15.13
C GLN A 270 7.01 -15.76 14.92
N LEU A 271 7.39 -14.54 15.31
CA LEU A 271 8.73 -14.02 15.12
C LEU A 271 9.67 -14.46 16.26
N PRO A 272 10.99 -14.54 16.00
CA PRO A 272 11.97 -14.87 17.03
C PRO A 272 11.93 -13.91 18.23
N GLU A 273 12.35 -14.41 19.41
CA GLU A 273 12.42 -13.59 20.63
C GLU A 273 13.26 -12.31 20.41
N GLY A 274 12.73 -11.18 20.87
CA GLY A 274 13.38 -9.88 20.78
C GLY A 274 13.24 -9.18 19.42
N VAL A 275 12.51 -9.76 18.46
CA VAL A 275 12.22 -9.13 17.16
C VAL A 275 10.83 -8.48 17.20
N THR A 276 10.79 -7.16 17.02
CA THR A 276 9.53 -6.41 16.97
C THR A 276 9.40 -5.69 15.62
N PRO A 277 8.46 -6.11 14.75
CA PRO A 277 8.21 -5.42 13.50
C PRO A 277 7.56 -4.07 13.79
N SER A 278 7.91 -3.05 13.02
CA SER A 278 7.36 -1.71 13.12
C SER A 278 6.89 -1.20 11.75
N LEU A 279 5.88 -0.33 11.76
CA LEU A 279 5.45 0.35 10.55
C LEU A 279 6.42 1.49 10.20
N GLY A 280 6.71 1.61 8.91
CA GLY A 280 7.41 2.76 8.36
C GLY A 280 6.60 4.06 8.51
N PRO A 281 7.23 5.21 8.18
CA PRO A 281 6.59 6.52 8.26
C PRO A 281 5.29 6.58 7.45
N ASP A 282 4.39 7.50 7.80
CA ASP A 282 3.14 7.80 7.09
C ASP A 282 3.39 8.65 5.83
N ALA A 283 4.32 8.20 5.00
CA ALA A 283 4.78 8.88 3.80
C ALA A 283 4.97 7.93 2.62
N THR A 284 4.94 8.47 1.40
CA THR A 284 5.27 7.72 0.17
C THR A 284 6.76 7.82 -0.16
N ALA A 285 7.22 7.05 -1.15
CA ALA A 285 8.60 7.17 -1.65
C ALA A 285 8.94 8.59 -2.15
N LEU A 286 7.94 9.32 -2.65
CA LEU A 286 8.05 10.71 -3.08
C LEU A 286 7.89 11.71 -1.92
N GLY A 287 7.83 11.26 -0.67
CA GLY A 287 7.67 12.14 0.50
C GLY A 287 8.93 12.94 0.86
N GLN A 288 10.08 12.65 0.27
CA GLN A 288 11.37 13.26 0.63
C GLN A 288 11.51 14.68 0.06
N ILE A 289 11.19 15.71 0.85
CA ILE A 289 10.98 17.08 0.37
C ILE A 289 12.15 18.05 0.62
N TYR A 290 12.97 17.78 1.62
CA TYR A 290 14.05 18.69 2.03
C TYR A 290 15.23 17.95 2.62
N TYR A 291 16.42 18.13 2.04
CA TYR A 291 17.64 17.45 2.49
C TYR A 291 18.61 18.52 2.95
N TYR A 292 19.24 18.27 4.08
CA TYR A 292 20.20 19.21 4.62
C TYR A 292 21.41 18.48 5.20
N VAL A 293 22.49 19.22 5.31
CA VAL A 293 23.74 18.82 5.95
C VAL A 293 24.11 19.82 7.04
N LEU A 294 24.86 19.36 8.03
CA LEU A 294 25.32 20.15 9.15
C LEU A 294 26.77 20.56 8.93
N GLU A 295 27.03 21.86 8.95
CA GLU A 295 28.39 22.39 9.00
C GLU A 295 28.66 22.90 10.41
N GLY A 296 29.47 22.14 11.15
CA GLY A 296 29.94 22.53 12.48
C GLY A 296 31.19 23.42 12.43
N PRO A 297 31.55 24.05 13.56
CA PRO A 297 32.87 24.63 13.75
C PRO A 297 33.98 23.60 13.52
N PRO A 298 35.21 23.99 13.12
CA PRO A 298 36.30 23.07 12.83
C PRO A 298 36.72 22.15 14.00
N GLU A 299 36.37 22.53 15.23
CA GLU A 299 36.69 21.79 16.45
C GLU A 299 35.69 20.67 16.77
N MET A 300 34.51 20.69 16.12
CA MET A 300 33.43 19.72 16.37
C MET A 300 33.59 18.48 15.50
N ASP A 301 33.50 17.30 16.11
CA ASP A 301 33.63 16.04 15.39
C ASP A 301 32.30 15.57 14.77
N LEU A 302 32.39 14.53 13.92
CA LEU A 302 31.23 13.94 13.26
C LEU A 302 30.28 13.21 14.23
N ALA A 303 30.76 12.80 15.42
CA ALA A 303 29.95 12.11 16.41
C ALA A 303 29.09 13.09 17.22
N GLU A 304 29.62 14.26 17.53
CA GLU A 304 28.94 15.40 18.15
C GLU A 304 27.88 15.98 17.21
N LEU A 305 28.23 16.19 15.92
CA LEU A 305 27.26 16.59 14.90
C LEU A 305 26.12 15.57 14.79
N ARG A 306 26.45 14.27 14.78
CA ARG A 306 25.45 13.19 14.74
C ARG A 306 24.58 13.16 15.99
N SER A 307 25.17 13.37 17.17
CA SER A 307 24.45 13.43 18.43
C SER A 307 23.49 14.62 18.46
N LYS A 308 23.91 15.79 17.99
CA LYS A 308 23.04 16.97 17.83
C LYS A 308 21.92 16.73 16.81
N GLN A 309 22.22 16.08 15.70
CA GLN A 309 21.22 15.69 14.72
C GLN A 309 20.16 14.77 15.34
N ASP A 310 20.56 13.67 16.01
CA ASP A 310 19.63 12.64 16.48
C ASP A 310 18.85 13.04 17.74
N PHE A 311 19.45 13.79 18.66
CA PHE A 311 18.85 14.11 19.95
C PHE A 311 18.25 15.52 20.04
N PHE A 312 18.51 16.39 19.07
CA PHE A 312 17.99 17.76 19.07
C PHE A 312 17.24 18.09 17.76
N LEU A 313 17.94 18.13 16.63
CA LEU A 313 17.35 18.58 15.37
C LEU A 313 16.25 17.67 14.86
N LYS A 314 16.45 16.34 14.93
CA LYS A 314 15.44 15.36 14.53
C LYS A 314 14.11 15.62 15.21
N TYR A 315 14.08 15.75 16.53
CA TYR A 315 12.84 16.00 17.28
C TYR A 315 12.27 17.40 17.01
N ALA A 316 13.12 18.42 16.90
CA ALA A 316 12.68 19.78 16.66
C ALA A 316 12.06 19.98 15.25
N LEU A 317 12.52 19.23 14.25
CA LEU A 317 11.97 19.23 12.90
C LEU A 317 10.78 18.27 12.75
N GLN A 318 10.78 17.12 13.45
CA GLN A 318 9.63 16.22 13.50
C GLN A 318 8.41 16.86 14.18
N SER A 319 8.61 17.87 15.04
CA SER A 319 7.50 18.61 15.65
C SER A 319 6.81 19.59 14.70
N VAL A 320 7.25 19.72 13.45
CA VAL A 320 6.65 20.62 12.46
C VAL A 320 5.43 19.95 11.82
N ASP A 321 4.31 20.68 11.76
CA ASP A 321 3.08 20.18 11.14
C ASP A 321 3.29 19.79 9.68
N GLY A 322 2.93 18.55 9.36
CA GLY A 322 3.05 17.95 8.03
C GLY A 322 4.35 17.17 7.80
N VAL A 323 5.24 17.08 8.79
CA VAL A 323 6.42 16.20 8.76
C VAL A 323 6.06 14.82 9.31
N ALA A 324 6.37 13.78 8.55
CA ALA A 324 6.22 12.37 8.94
C ALA A 324 7.47 11.86 9.67
N GLU A 325 8.64 12.12 9.09
CA GLU A 325 9.91 11.64 9.62
C GLU A 325 11.04 12.60 9.29
N VAL A 326 12.05 12.64 10.17
CA VAL A 326 13.36 13.22 9.89
C VAL A 326 14.39 12.12 10.05
N ALA A 327 14.86 11.61 8.93
CA ALA A 327 15.81 10.50 8.87
C ALA A 327 17.23 11.05 8.86
N SER A 328 18.02 10.69 9.87
CA SER A 328 19.40 11.14 10.01
C SER A 328 20.36 10.27 9.20
N ILE A 329 21.26 10.88 8.43
CA ILE A 329 22.18 10.18 7.52
C ILE A 329 23.62 10.65 7.74
N GLY A 330 24.57 9.72 7.66
CA GLY A 330 26.00 10.00 7.88
C GLY A 330 26.38 10.19 9.35
N GLY A 331 27.65 10.50 9.60
CA GLY A 331 28.22 10.66 10.93
C GLY A 331 28.44 9.37 11.70
N TYR A 332 28.92 9.50 12.93
CA TYR A 332 29.21 8.39 13.83
C TYR A 332 28.23 8.38 15.00
N LEU A 333 27.55 7.26 15.21
CA LEU A 333 26.81 7.06 16.47
C LEU A 333 27.82 6.77 17.56
N LYS A 334 27.83 7.61 18.60
CA LYS A 334 28.69 7.43 19.77
C LYS A 334 28.28 6.18 20.55
N GLN A 335 29.25 5.32 20.85
CA GLN A 335 29.06 4.10 21.63
C GLN A 335 30.14 3.99 22.71
N TYR A 336 29.74 3.59 23.92
CA TYR A 336 30.67 3.13 24.94
C TYR A 336 31.02 1.67 24.66
N GLN A 337 32.30 1.41 24.37
CA GLN A 337 32.81 0.11 24.01
C GLN A 337 33.59 -0.48 25.18
N VAL A 338 33.23 -1.70 25.58
CA VAL A 338 33.94 -2.47 26.60
C VAL A 338 34.76 -3.53 25.87
N GLU A 339 36.05 -3.26 25.71
CA GLU A 339 37.00 -4.12 25.03
C GLU A 339 37.61 -5.10 26.04
N VAL A 340 37.07 -6.32 26.05
CA VAL A 340 37.42 -7.35 27.04
C VAL A 340 38.67 -8.11 26.61
N ASP A 341 39.63 -8.26 27.51
CA ASP A 341 40.87 -9.02 27.27
C ASP A 341 40.64 -10.52 27.53
N PRO A 342 40.76 -11.39 26.51
CA PRO A 342 40.60 -12.83 26.68
C PRO A 342 41.61 -13.47 27.64
N ASP A 343 42.80 -12.90 27.80
CA ASP A 343 43.81 -13.39 28.73
C ASP A 343 43.43 -13.07 30.18
N GLN A 344 42.89 -11.88 30.45
CA GLN A 344 42.39 -11.51 31.77
C GLN A 344 41.16 -12.34 32.17
N LEU A 345 40.25 -12.58 31.24
CA LEU A 345 39.11 -13.47 31.47
C LEU A 345 39.56 -14.87 31.90
N ARG A 346 40.58 -15.42 31.21
CA ARG A 346 41.14 -16.74 31.52
C ARG A 346 41.88 -16.74 32.86
N PHE A 347 42.68 -15.72 33.14
CA PHE A 347 43.42 -15.59 34.40
C PHE A 347 42.47 -15.51 35.59
N HIS A 348 41.38 -14.76 35.45
CA HIS A 348 40.37 -14.62 36.48
C HIS A 348 39.31 -15.73 36.44
N ASP A 349 39.32 -16.68 35.51
CA ASP A 349 38.28 -17.72 35.35
C ASP A 349 36.86 -17.11 35.34
N ILE A 350 36.67 -16.09 34.49
CA ILE A 350 35.39 -15.40 34.32
C ILE A 350 34.94 -15.57 32.86
N PRO A 351 33.73 -16.12 32.60
CA PRO A 351 33.21 -16.19 31.25
C PRO A 351 32.72 -14.82 30.76
N LEU A 352 32.83 -14.57 29.45
CA LEU A 352 32.39 -13.31 28.83
C LEU A 352 30.91 -12.99 29.12
N SER A 353 30.04 -14.02 29.19
CA SER A 353 28.62 -13.84 29.51
C SER A 353 28.41 -13.15 30.85
N LEU A 354 29.23 -13.47 31.86
CA LEU A 354 29.12 -12.87 33.19
C LEU A 354 29.46 -11.37 33.15
N VAL A 355 30.43 -10.96 32.32
CA VAL A 355 30.76 -9.54 32.12
C VAL A 355 29.59 -8.80 31.49
N ILE A 356 28.99 -9.39 30.44
CA ILE A 356 27.82 -8.82 29.75
C ILE A 356 26.65 -8.65 30.73
N ASP A 357 26.37 -9.68 31.52
CA ASP A 357 25.27 -9.69 32.48
C ASP A 357 25.52 -8.69 33.63
N ALA A 358 26.75 -8.56 34.11
CA ALA A 358 27.11 -7.60 35.14
C ALA A 358 26.91 -6.15 34.67
N VAL A 359 27.33 -5.83 33.45
CA VAL A 359 27.13 -4.48 32.87
C VAL A 359 25.63 -4.20 32.65
N LYS A 360 24.87 -5.17 32.12
CA LYS A 360 23.41 -5.04 31.94
C LYS A 360 22.69 -4.85 33.27
N ALA A 361 23.02 -5.65 34.29
CA ALA A 361 22.42 -5.59 35.62
C ALA A 361 22.81 -4.31 36.39
N SER A 362 23.88 -3.63 35.98
CA SER A 362 24.32 -2.38 36.59
C SER A 362 23.69 -1.14 35.95
N ASN A 363 22.91 -1.29 34.88
CA ASN A 363 22.28 -0.18 34.15
C ASN A 363 20.76 -0.15 34.34
N ILE A 364 20.31 -0.15 35.59
CA ILE A 364 18.87 -0.20 35.95
C ILE A 364 18.57 0.78 37.07
N ASP A 365 17.50 1.56 36.91
CA ASP A 365 16.89 2.31 38.01
C ASP A 365 15.80 1.48 38.69
N VAL A 366 15.73 1.55 40.02
CA VAL A 366 14.72 0.82 40.81
C VAL A 366 13.86 1.80 41.60
N GLY A 367 12.54 1.70 41.47
CA GLY A 367 11.58 2.44 42.30
C GLY A 367 11.24 1.66 43.57
N ALA A 368 11.29 2.31 44.73
CA ALA A 368 10.99 1.68 46.03
C ALA A 368 9.74 2.30 46.69
N LYS A 369 8.73 2.62 45.87
CA LYS A 369 7.46 3.26 46.28
C LYS A 369 7.72 4.53 47.11
N THR A 370 6.96 4.73 48.18
CA THR A 370 6.97 5.93 48.99
C THR A 370 7.11 5.58 50.46
N VAL A 371 7.67 6.53 51.22
CA VAL A 371 7.76 6.49 52.67
C VAL A 371 7.08 7.75 53.19
N GLU A 372 6.09 7.58 54.05
CA GLU A 372 5.42 8.71 54.69
C GLU A 372 6.18 9.13 55.95
N THR A 373 6.48 10.42 56.08
CA THR A 373 7.10 10.99 57.27
C THR A 373 6.56 12.41 57.49
N SER A 374 6.06 12.68 58.71
CA SER A 374 5.52 13.99 59.09
C SER A 374 4.36 14.49 58.21
N GLY A 375 3.49 13.59 57.74
CA GLY A 375 2.38 13.92 56.85
C GLY A 375 2.78 14.27 55.42
N MET A 376 4.05 14.04 55.04
CA MET A 376 4.55 14.17 53.68
C MET A 376 4.95 12.80 53.13
N GLU A 377 4.67 12.57 51.86
CA GLU A 377 5.02 11.34 51.15
C GLU A 377 6.34 11.53 50.38
N PHE A 378 7.37 10.76 50.72
CA PHE A 378 8.67 10.80 50.06
C PHE A 378 8.82 9.63 49.09
N ILE A 379 9.05 9.93 47.81
CA ILE A 379 9.29 8.90 46.79
C ILE A 379 10.72 8.38 46.93
N VAL A 380 10.89 7.07 47.09
CA VAL A 380 12.20 6.42 47.18
C VAL A 380 12.60 5.90 45.79
N ARG A 381 13.75 6.37 45.29
CA ARG A 381 14.31 5.97 43.99
C ARG A 381 15.78 5.56 44.14
N GLY A 382 16.11 4.37 43.67
CA GLY A 382 17.47 3.94 43.40
C GLY A 382 17.92 4.44 42.03
N ARG A 383 19.04 5.15 41.99
CA ARG A 383 19.70 5.61 40.76
C ARG A 383 20.79 4.61 40.36
N GLY A 384 20.61 3.93 39.24
CA GLY A 384 21.56 2.97 38.70
C GLY A 384 21.81 3.13 37.19
N PHE A 385 21.15 4.05 36.47
CA PHE A 385 21.55 4.33 35.09
C PHE A 385 23.00 4.83 34.98
N ILE A 386 23.76 4.17 34.11
CA ILE A 386 25.13 4.53 33.78
C ILE A 386 25.14 5.86 33.03
N GLY A 387 25.99 6.79 33.44
CA GLY A 387 26.16 8.10 32.80
C GLY A 387 25.04 9.11 33.07
N ALA A 388 24.06 8.78 33.92
CA ALA A 388 22.95 9.68 34.22
C ALA A 388 23.44 10.98 34.90
N GLY A 389 23.39 12.09 34.14
CA GLY A 389 23.82 13.41 34.60
C GLY A 389 25.33 13.56 34.76
N LYS A 390 26.11 12.71 34.10
CA LYS A 390 27.57 12.68 34.21
C LYS A 390 28.24 13.04 32.89
N THR A 391 29.49 13.50 32.99
CA THR A 391 30.36 13.71 31.83
C THR A 391 30.81 12.38 31.24
N GLU A 392 31.36 12.42 30.03
CA GLU A 392 31.88 11.22 29.36
C GLU A 392 32.95 10.48 30.18
N PRO A 393 33.98 11.13 30.76
CA PRO A 393 34.99 10.44 31.57
C PRO A 393 34.40 9.78 32.82
N GLU A 394 33.47 10.46 33.49
CA GLU A 394 32.81 9.90 34.68
C GLU A 394 31.90 8.71 34.32
N THR A 395 31.35 8.70 33.10
CA THR A 395 30.56 7.58 32.58
C THR A 395 31.44 6.37 32.30
N ILE A 396 32.61 6.58 31.69
CA ILE A 396 33.63 5.54 31.48
C ILE A 396 34.05 4.95 32.83
N GLU A 397 34.38 5.81 33.81
CA GLU A 397 34.77 5.37 35.16
C GLU A 397 33.66 4.56 35.85
N GLN A 398 32.38 4.90 35.65
CA GLN A 398 31.28 4.10 36.18
C GLN A 398 31.21 2.70 35.58
N ILE A 399 31.39 2.58 34.26
CA ILE A 399 31.41 1.29 33.58
C ILE A 399 32.60 0.47 34.08
N GLU A 400 33.78 1.08 34.14
CA GLU A 400 35.02 0.49 34.64
C GLU A 400 34.90 -0.04 36.08
N ASN A 401 34.17 0.68 36.93
CA ASN A 401 33.96 0.32 38.32
C ASN A 401 32.83 -0.68 38.56
N THR A 402 32.14 -1.12 37.51
CA THR A 402 31.09 -2.14 37.62
C THR A 402 31.69 -3.44 38.15
N VAL A 403 31.09 -3.97 39.22
CA VAL A 403 31.54 -5.20 39.89
C VAL A 403 30.95 -6.41 39.16
N ILE A 404 31.82 -7.34 38.77
CA ILE A 404 31.44 -8.55 38.03
C ILE A 404 31.29 -9.72 39.00
N GLN A 405 32.29 -9.94 39.84
CA GLN A 405 32.32 -11.01 40.83
C GLN A 405 33.11 -10.56 42.06
N THR A 406 32.79 -11.08 43.23
CA THR A 406 33.59 -10.89 44.45
C THR A 406 34.21 -12.21 44.86
N ARG A 407 35.52 -12.24 45.11
CA ARG A 407 36.28 -13.40 45.62
C ARG A 407 36.96 -13.03 46.93
N ASP A 408 36.68 -13.75 48.01
CA ASP A 408 37.26 -13.52 49.34
C ASP A 408 37.16 -12.05 49.82
N GLY A 409 36.06 -11.37 49.46
CA GLY A 409 35.82 -9.96 49.78
C GLY A 409 36.50 -8.95 48.84
N ILE A 410 37.27 -9.40 47.85
CA ILE A 410 37.91 -8.57 46.83
C ILE A 410 37.02 -8.56 45.56
N PRO A 411 36.47 -7.41 45.16
CA PRO A 411 35.66 -7.30 43.95
C PRO A 411 36.55 -7.26 42.70
N VAL A 412 36.25 -8.11 41.73
CA VAL A 412 36.75 -8.04 40.36
C VAL A 412 35.82 -7.13 39.55
N ARG A 413 36.37 -6.08 38.96
CA ARG A 413 35.64 -5.04 38.22
C ARG A 413 35.89 -5.15 36.72
N VAL A 414 35.10 -4.42 35.94
CA VAL A 414 35.27 -4.34 34.47
C VAL A 414 36.68 -3.88 34.12
N ARG A 415 37.22 -2.86 34.79
CA ARG A 415 38.59 -2.36 34.55
C ARG A 415 39.70 -3.40 34.74
N ASP A 416 39.44 -4.44 35.53
CA ASP A 416 40.44 -5.49 35.80
C ASP A 416 40.47 -6.51 34.64
N LEU A 417 39.42 -6.56 33.81
CA LEU A 417 39.24 -7.53 32.73
C LEU A 417 39.14 -6.89 31.33
N ALA A 418 38.86 -5.59 31.25
CA ALA A 418 38.50 -4.91 30.02
C ALA A 418 38.89 -3.42 30.05
N GLN A 419 39.18 -2.87 28.88
CA GLN A 419 39.34 -1.45 28.68
C GLN A 419 38.01 -0.83 28.22
N VAL A 420 37.61 0.29 28.82
CA VAL A 420 36.40 1.02 28.41
C VAL A 420 36.81 2.27 27.65
N GLN A 421 36.30 2.42 26.44
CA GLN A 421 36.57 3.59 25.62
C GLN A 421 35.32 4.04 24.87
N VAL A 422 35.35 5.27 24.38
CA VAL A 422 34.32 5.77 23.46
C VAL A 422 34.77 5.55 22.03
N GLY A 423 33.88 4.98 21.23
CA GLY A 423 34.14 4.72 19.82
C GLY A 423 32.87 4.83 18.97
N PRO A 424 33.01 4.82 17.64
CA PRO A 424 31.88 4.81 16.74
C PRO A 424 31.20 3.44 16.71
N SER A 425 29.88 3.42 16.61
CA SER A 425 29.11 2.22 16.23
C SER A 425 29.41 1.83 14.78
N PHE A 426 29.12 0.57 14.43
CA PHE A 426 29.19 0.09 13.06
C PHE A 426 28.35 0.97 12.12
N ARG A 427 28.97 1.47 11.06
CA ARG A 427 28.34 2.42 10.12
C ARG A 427 27.64 1.66 8.99
N ARG A 428 26.35 1.96 8.78
CA ARG A 428 25.55 1.46 7.63
C ARG A 428 25.57 2.40 6.41
N GLY A 429 25.93 3.68 6.58
CA GLY A 429 25.97 4.66 5.49
C GLY A 429 26.78 5.91 5.82
N ALA A 430 27.26 6.59 4.77
CA ALA A 430 28.02 7.84 4.83
C ALA A 430 27.32 8.93 4.02
N ILE A 431 27.59 10.18 4.34
CA ILE A 431 27.32 11.31 3.45
C ILE A 431 28.64 12.02 3.18
N ASP A 432 28.86 12.35 1.92
CA ASP A 432 29.96 13.20 1.48
C ASP A 432 29.37 14.45 0.83
N LEU A 433 29.91 15.61 1.21
CA LEU A 433 29.59 16.90 0.62
C LEU A 433 30.87 17.50 0.04
N ASN A 434 30.98 17.48 -1.29
CA ASN A 434 32.11 18.05 -2.03
C ASN A 434 33.49 17.52 -1.56
N GLY A 435 33.59 16.22 -1.28
CA GLY A 435 34.81 15.55 -0.83
C GLY A 435 35.08 15.65 0.67
N ARG A 436 34.12 16.15 1.47
CA ARG A 436 34.19 16.16 2.93
C ARG A 436 33.03 15.35 3.51
N GLU A 437 33.34 14.38 4.36
CA GLU A 437 32.33 13.63 5.09
C GLU A 437 31.56 14.58 6.04
N THR A 438 30.23 14.45 6.06
CA THR A 438 29.36 15.25 6.93
C THR A 438 28.16 14.44 7.44
N VAL A 439 27.39 15.08 8.32
CA VAL A 439 26.15 14.58 8.89
C VAL A 439 24.98 15.38 8.30
N GLY A 440 23.89 14.72 7.98
CA GLY A 440 22.70 15.38 7.47
C GLY A 440 21.40 14.73 7.91
N GLY A 441 20.32 15.30 7.40
CA GLY A 441 18.97 14.79 7.60
C GLY A 441 18.14 14.90 6.33
N VAL A 442 17.23 13.95 6.16
CA VAL A 442 16.21 13.96 5.12
C VAL A 442 14.87 14.15 5.80
N VAL A 443 14.16 15.21 5.43
CA VAL A 443 12.82 15.49 5.91
C VAL A 443 11.81 14.87 4.96
N VAL A 444 10.96 14.01 5.52
CA VAL A 444 9.90 13.29 4.81
C VAL A 444 8.56 13.91 5.22
N MET A 445 7.79 14.39 4.25
CA MET A 445 6.44 14.91 4.47
C MET A 445 5.44 13.77 4.67
N ARG A 446 4.38 14.07 5.43
CA ARG A 446 3.23 13.18 5.58
C ARG A 446 2.45 13.06 4.27
N TYR A 447 1.85 11.89 4.06
CA TYR A 447 0.97 11.61 2.93
C TYR A 447 -0.16 12.65 2.82
N GLY A 448 -0.34 13.22 1.62
CA GLY A 448 -1.40 14.18 1.30
C GLY A 448 -1.13 15.63 1.72
N GLU A 449 0.00 15.92 2.36
CA GLU A 449 0.39 17.29 2.72
C GLU A 449 0.92 18.07 1.51
N ASN A 450 0.88 19.40 1.60
CA ASN A 450 1.45 20.29 0.59
C ASN A 450 2.96 20.48 0.81
N PRO A 451 3.83 20.02 -0.11
CA PRO A 451 5.28 20.13 0.06
C PRO A 451 5.77 21.56 0.29
N ARG A 452 5.24 22.53 -0.47
CA ARG A 452 5.66 23.94 -0.40
C ARG A 452 5.40 24.53 0.98
N GLU A 453 4.22 24.26 1.54
CA GLU A 453 3.84 24.78 2.85
C GLU A 453 4.65 24.13 3.97
N VAL A 454 4.87 22.80 3.90
CA VAL A 454 5.68 22.07 4.88
C VAL A 454 7.13 22.55 4.85
N ILE A 455 7.74 22.72 3.66
CA ILE A 455 9.11 23.23 3.53
C ILE A 455 9.22 24.64 4.10
N GLN A 456 8.23 25.51 3.86
CA GLN A 456 8.24 26.86 4.43
C GLN A 456 8.22 26.84 5.96
N ARG A 457 7.40 25.97 6.57
CA ARG A 457 7.38 25.77 8.03
C ARG A 457 8.72 25.22 8.53
N ILE A 458 9.31 24.24 7.84
CA ILE A 458 10.63 23.68 8.17
C ILE A 458 11.70 24.78 8.16
N LYS A 459 11.77 25.59 7.09
CA LYS A 459 12.74 26.69 6.99
C LYS A 459 12.55 27.71 8.11
N SER A 460 11.30 28.06 8.45
CA SER A 460 11.00 28.95 9.57
C SER A 460 11.44 28.36 10.92
N LYS A 461 11.26 27.04 11.10
CA LYS A 461 11.70 26.32 12.29
C LYS A 461 13.22 26.27 12.37
N ILE A 462 13.91 25.96 11.28
CA ILE A 462 15.37 25.99 11.19
C ILE A 462 15.89 27.38 11.58
N ALA A 463 15.34 28.45 11.00
CA ALA A 463 15.74 29.81 11.34
C ALA A 463 15.56 30.16 12.83
N SER A 464 14.52 29.61 13.48
CA SER A 464 14.32 29.78 14.93
C SER A 464 15.33 29.01 15.78
N LEU A 465 15.90 27.91 15.26
CA LEU A 465 16.83 27.03 15.96
C LEU A 465 18.29 27.43 15.77
N GLU A 466 18.62 28.27 14.77
CA GLU A 466 20.01 28.67 14.48
C GLU A 466 20.74 29.27 15.69
N SER A 467 20.04 30.00 16.56
CA SER A 467 20.62 30.57 17.78
C SER A 467 20.94 29.51 18.86
N GLU A 468 20.23 28.38 18.87
CA GLU A 468 20.38 27.29 19.84
C GLU A 468 21.43 26.26 19.41
N LEU A 469 21.88 26.33 18.15
CA LEU A 469 22.76 25.35 17.52
C LEU A 469 24.26 25.56 17.80
N GLY A 470 24.63 26.54 18.62
CA GLY A 470 25.99 26.69 19.14
C GLY A 470 27.07 26.84 18.04
N GLY A 471 26.72 27.45 16.91
CA GLY A 471 27.63 27.64 15.77
C GLY A 471 27.52 26.60 14.65
N ILE A 472 26.66 25.57 14.79
CA ILE A 472 26.33 24.65 13.70
C ILE A 472 25.40 25.34 12.70
N LYS A 473 25.76 25.32 11.42
CA LYS A 473 24.94 25.82 10.32
C LYS A 473 24.22 24.68 9.62
N ILE A 474 22.95 24.89 9.29
CA ILE A 474 22.16 23.93 8.51
C ILE A 474 22.17 24.39 7.06
N LEU A 475 22.76 23.58 6.17
CA LEU A 475 22.78 23.85 4.73
C LEU A 475 21.80 22.94 4.01
N GLY A 476 20.78 23.54 3.38
CA GLY A 476 19.85 22.81 2.50
C GLY A 476 20.52 22.46 1.18
N ILE A 477 20.64 21.16 0.89
CA ILE A 477 21.22 20.64 -0.36
C ILE A 477 20.14 20.36 -1.40
N TYR A 478 18.98 19.87 -0.95
CA TYR A 478 17.84 19.64 -1.81
C TYR A 478 16.62 20.34 -1.22
N ASP A 479 15.94 21.12 -2.06
CA ASP A 479 14.73 21.84 -1.72
C ASP A 479 13.73 21.73 -2.86
N ARG A 480 12.66 20.95 -2.66
CA ARG A 480 11.62 20.76 -3.67
C ARG A 480 10.90 22.05 -4.05
N THR A 481 10.90 23.07 -3.18
CA THR A 481 10.25 24.36 -3.45
C THR A 481 10.80 25.02 -4.71
N GLN A 482 12.11 24.88 -4.98
CA GLN A 482 12.74 25.47 -6.17
C GLN A 482 12.10 24.94 -7.45
N LEU A 483 11.97 23.62 -7.57
CA LEU A 483 11.33 22.98 -8.74
C LEU A 483 9.85 23.36 -8.86
N ILE A 484 9.13 23.43 -7.73
CA ILE A 484 7.73 23.85 -7.69
C ILE A 484 7.60 25.30 -8.21
N ASP A 485 8.42 26.22 -7.71
CA ASP A 485 8.36 27.62 -8.11
C ASP A 485 8.74 27.83 -9.57
N GLU A 486 9.76 27.13 -10.08
CA GLU A 486 10.13 27.18 -11.50
C GLU A 486 9.03 26.63 -12.41
N THR A 487 8.39 25.52 -12.01
CA THR A 487 7.28 24.91 -12.77
C THR A 487 6.06 25.83 -12.80
N VAL A 488 5.70 26.42 -11.65
CA VAL A 488 4.59 27.37 -11.53
C VAL A 488 4.89 28.65 -12.30
N ALA A 489 6.12 29.16 -12.27
CA ALA A 489 6.53 30.32 -13.05
C ALA A 489 6.41 30.05 -14.55
N THR A 490 6.91 28.90 -15.02
CA THR A 490 6.80 28.49 -16.42
C THR A 490 5.34 28.38 -16.87
N LEU A 491 4.48 27.77 -16.04
CA LEU A 491 3.05 27.65 -16.33
C LEU A 491 2.37 29.03 -16.35
N THR A 492 2.70 29.90 -15.40
CA THR A 492 2.15 31.26 -15.31
C THR A 492 2.56 32.10 -16.52
N ASP A 493 3.82 32.03 -16.93
CA ASP A 493 4.32 32.71 -18.12
C ASP A 493 3.62 32.19 -19.37
N ALA A 494 3.54 30.86 -19.55
CA ALA A 494 2.86 30.26 -20.70
C ALA A 494 1.38 30.68 -20.79
N LEU A 495 0.63 30.59 -19.68
CA LEU A 495 -0.76 31.01 -19.61
C LEU A 495 -0.92 32.51 -19.88
N SER A 496 -0.02 33.34 -19.36
CA SER A 496 -0.06 34.79 -19.59
C SER A 496 0.17 35.15 -21.06
N HIS A 497 1.13 34.49 -21.73
CA HIS A 497 1.39 34.66 -23.15
C HIS A 497 0.21 34.16 -24.00
N GLU A 498 -0.36 33.00 -23.67
CA GLU A 498 -1.53 32.46 -24.36
C GLU A 498 -2.72 33.42 -24.27
N ILE A 499 -3.02 33.94 -23.08
CA ILE A 499 -4.08 34.92 -22.86
C ILE A 499 -3.80 36.19 -23.67
N LEU A 500 -2.58 36.74 -23.60
CA LEU A 500 -2.23 37.98 -24.29
C LEU A 500 -2.32 37.84 -25.82
N ILE A 501 -1.78 36.76 -26.37
CA ILE A 501 -1.82 36.46 -27.81
C ILE A 501 -3.26 36.24 -28.25
N THR A 502 -4.05 35.49 -27.48
CA THR A 502 -5.47 35.26 -27.79
C THR A 502 -6.24 36.58 -27.81
N ILE A 503 -6.05 37.45 -26.82
CA ILE A 503 -6.66 38.79 -26.80
C ILE A 503 -6.24 39.60 -28.03
N ALA A 504 -4.95 39.61 -28.35
CA ALA A 504 -4.43 40.36 -29.50
C ALA A 504 -5.05 39.88 -30.83
N VAL A 505 -5.14 38.56 -31.03
CA VAL A 505 -5.76 37.97 -32.22
C VAL A 505 -7.26 38.27 -32.27
N VAL A 506 -7.99 38.11 -31.17
CA VAL A 506 -9.43 38.39 -31.11
C VAL A 506 -9.73 39.87 -31.41
N VAL A 507 -8.95 40.79 -30.84
CA VAL A 507 -9.07 42.23 -31.11
C VAL A 507 -8.78 42.55 -32.58
N LEU A 508 -7.74 41.94 -33.16
CA LEU A 508 -7.37 42.13 -34.57
C LEU A 508 -8.48 41.67 -35.53
N PHE A 509 -9.10 40.52 -35.27
CA PHE A 509 -10.15 39.97 -36.14
C PHE A 509 -11.50 40.69 -35.99
N LEU A 510 -11.89 41.08 -34.77
CA LEU A 510 -13.19 41.69 -34.52
C LEU A 510 -13.19 43.22 -34.71
N LEU A 511 -12.02 43.86 -34.70
CA LEU A 511 -11.83 45.32 -34.80
C LEU A 511 -12.70 46.14 -33.81
N ASN A 512 -13.23 45.48 -32.77
CA ASN A 512 -14.11 46.06 -31.77
C ASN A 512 -13.64 45.63 -30.39
N VAL A 513 -13.09 46.58 -29.64
CA VAL A 513 -12.50 46.36 -28.31
C VAL A 513 -13.54 45.80 -27.33
N ARG A 514 -14.82 46.21 -27.43
CA ARG A 514 -15.87 45.77 -26.50
C ARG A 514 -16.19 44.28 -26.68
N SER A 515 -16.43 43.85 -27.90
CA SER A 515 -16.73 42.44 -28.21
C SER A 515 -15.55 41.54 -27.89
N SER A 516 -14.34 42.04 -28.14
CA SER A 516 -13.09 41.31 -27.88
C SER A 516 -12.83 41.12 -26.39
N LEU A 517 -13.12 42.13 -25.57
CA LEU A 517 -12.98 42.06 -24.11
C LEU A 517 -13.95 41.06 -23.48
N ILE A 518 -15.18 40.95 -24.01
CA ILE A 518 -16.16 39.96 -23.54
C ILE A 518 -15.61 38.54 -23.75
N ILE A 519 -15.06 38.24 -24.93
CA ILE A 519 -14.47 36.94 -25.24
C ILE A 519 -13.22 36.71 -24.38
N ALA A 520 -12.35 37.72 -24.26
CA ALA A 520 -11.13 37.66 -23.46
C ALA A 520 -11.38 37.24 -22.00
N ILE A 521 -12.43 37.76 -21.37
CA ILE A 521 -12.77 37.47 -19.96
C ILE A 521 -13.23 36.01 -19.78
N THR A 522 -13.74 35.35 -20.81
CA THR A 522 -14.23 33.97 -20.67
C THR A 522 -13.12 32.97 -20.37
N LEU A 523 -11.89 33.20 -20.86
CA LEU A 523 -10.76 32.30 -20.67
C LEU A 523 -10.22 32.31 -19.21
N PRO A 524 -9.89 33.47 -18.60
CA PRO A 524 -9.57 33.52 -17.17
C PRO A 524 -10.71 33.00 -16.28
N MET A 525 -11.97 33.29 -16.65
CA MET A 525 -13.12 32.77 -15.92
C MET A 525 -13.14 31.23 -15.93
N ALA A 526 -12.89 30.60 -17.09
CA ALA A 526 -12.83 29.15 -17.20
C ALA A 526 -11.71 28.55 -16.33
N VAL A 527 -10.53 29.17 -16.31
CA VAL A 527 -9.42 28.73 -15.43
C VAL A 527 -9.80 28.82 -13.96
N LEU A 528 -10.40 29.93 -13.52
CA LEU A 528 -10.86 30.10 -12.13
C LEU A 528 -11.96 29.09 -11.77
N MET A 529 -12.87 28.81 -12.70
CA MET A 529 -13.88 27.76 -12.53
C MET A 529 -13.26 26.37 -12.39
N SER A 530 -12.19 26.07 -13.13
CA SER A 530 -11.45 24.81 -13.00
C SER A 530 -10.79 24.68 -11.62
N PHE A 531 -10.19 25.74 -11.07
CA PHE A 531 -9.66 25.72 -9.70
C PHE A 531 -10.75 25.54 -8.64
N ALA A 532 -11.90 26.18 -8.83
CA ALA A 532 -13.07 25.96 -7.97
C ALA A 532 -13.55 24.50 -8.02
N ALA A 533 -13.61 23.89 -9.20
CA ALA A 533 -13.96 22.49 -9.37
C ALA A 533 -12.93 21.56 -8.73
N MET A 534 -11.62 21.80 -8.95
CA MET A 534 -10.55 21.04 -8.33
C MET A 534 -10.67 21.04 -6.81
N LYS A 535 -10.95 22.20 -6.19
CA LYS A 535 -11.12 22.28 -4.74
C LYS A 535 -12.38 21.60 -4.21
N TRP A 536 -13.39 21.41 -5.06
CA TRP A 536 -14.64 20.75 -4.68
C TRP A 536 -14.52 19.22 -4.76
N PHE A 537 -13.79 18.69 -5.75
CA PHE A 537 -13.63 17.25 -5.97
C PHE A 537 -12.45 16.64 -5.19
N HIS A 538 -11.64 17.45 -4.54
CA HIS A 538 -10.42 17.08 -3.80
C HIS A 538 -10.50 17.60 -2.37
#